data_AF-A0A2D6AK91-F1
#
_entry.id   AF-A0A2D6AK91-F1
#
_cell.length_a   1.000
_cell.length_b   1.000
_cell.length_c   1.000
_cell.angle_alpha   90.00
_cell.angle_beta   90.00
_cell.angle_gamma   90.00
#
_symmetry.space_group_name_H-M   'P 1'
#
loop_
_entity.id
_entity.type
_entity.pdbx_description
1 polymer ?
#
loop_
_entity_poly.entity_id
_entity_poly.type
_entity_poly.pdbx_seq_one_letter_code
_entity_poly.pdbx_strand_id
1 'polypeptide(L)'
;MYGVTVPTALLADTPGAPGTIASVEEGQPAPFSGTLFSVPAAAKLLLDLKYNKESCNIEIDREKGVLGAQLQLKIDMCNASFESLQFKHTQLMQIKNDQIDFLDDQMISKSWYQSGEFWFALGLVGGVLVTIGAGYALGQVD
;
A
#
# COMPACT_ATOMS: atom_id res chain seq x y z
N MET A 1 15.27 -58.85 -63.81
CA MET A 1 15.98 -58.73 -62.51
C MET A 1 17.42 -58.45 -62.85
N TYR A 2 18.03 -57.33 -62.47
CA TYR A 2 18.22 -56.86 -61.10
C TYR A 2 18.18 -55.32 -61.03
N GLY A 3 17.36 -54.78 -60.13
CA GLY A 3 17.39 -53.37 -59.76
C GLY A 3 18.46 -53.16 -58.69
N VAL A 4 19.42 -52.28 -58.95
CA VAL A 4 20.43 -51.89 -57.96
C VAL A 4 19.78 -50.85 -57.05
N THR A 5 19.34 -51.27 -55.87
CA THR A 5 18.89 -50.37 -54.80
C THR A 5 20.11 -49.87 -54.05
N VAL A 6 20.54 -48.65 -54.35
CA VAL A 6 21.60 -47.98 -53.59
C VAL A 6 20.97 -47.41 -52.31
N PRO A 7 21.46 -47.74 -51.11
CA PRO A 7 20.90 -47.24 -49.87
C PRO A 7 21.14 -45.73 -49.76
N THR A 8 20.04 -44.98 -49.57
CA THR A 8 19.98 -43.51 -49.44
C THR A 8 20.77 -42.97 -48.24
N ALA A 9 21.32 -43.84 -47.39
CA ALA A 9 22.13 -43.47 -46.24
C ALA A 9 23.57 -43.01 -46.61
N LEU A 10 24.05 -43.28 -47.83
CA LEU A 10 25.45 -43.01 -48.19
C LEU A 10 25.72 -41.60 -48.76
N LEU A 11 24.68 -40.80 -49.06
CA LEU A 11 24.83 -39.46 -49.66
C LEU A 11 24.61 -38.30 -48.68
N ALA A 12 24.34 -38.57 -47.41
CA ALA A 12 23.95 -37.53 -46.46
C ALA A 12 25.08 -37.00 -45.55
N ASP A 13 26.27 -37.60 -45.57
CA ASP A 13 27.36 -37.18 -44.68
C ASP A 13 28.68 -37.01 -45.43
N THR A 14 28.84 -35.85 -46.06
CA THR A 14 30.17 -35.31 -46.35
C THR A 14 30.58 -34.44 -45.15
N PRO A 15 31.74 -34.69 -44.51
CA PRO A 15 32.21 -33.91 -43.37
C PRO A 15 32.77 -32.58 -43.88
N GLY A 16 31.87 -31.69 -44.28
CA GLY A 16 32.18 -30.39 -44.86
C GLY A 16 31.73 -29.25 -43.96
N ALA A 17 32.66 -28.78 -43.13
CA ALA A 17 32.68 -27.51 -42.40
C ALA A 17 31.49 -27.18 -41.43
N PRO A 18 31.79 -26.72 -40.20
CA PRO A 18 30.76 -26.37 -39.24
C PRO A 18 29.99 -25.11 -39.69
N GLY A 19 28.69 -25.24 -39.94
CA GLY A 19 27.78 -24.09 -39.97
C GLY A 19 27.41 -23.54 -41.35
N THR A 20 27.42 -24.34 -42.41
CA THR A 20 26.96 -23.88 -43.74
C THR A 20 25.45 -23.66 -43.73
N ILE A 21 25.02 -22.43 -44.00
CA ILE A 21 23.64 -22.05 -44.30
C ILE A 21 23.56 -21.98 -45.84
N ALA A 22 22.86 -22.92 -46.47
CA ALA A 22 22.64 -22.88 -47.90
C ALA A 22 21.31 -22.18 -48.19
N SER A 23 21.38 -20.96 -48.72
CA SER A 23 20.22 -20.22 -49.24
C SER A 23 20.03 -20.59 -50.70
N VAL A 24 18.89 -21.18 -51.03
CA VAL A 24 18.56 -21.63 -52.38
C VAL A 24 17.66 -20.58 -53.05
N GLU A 25 18.05 -20.08 -54.23
CA GLU A 25 17.26 -19.15 -55.04
C GLU A 25 16.17 -19.89 -55.86
N GLU A 26 15.13 -19.16 -56.27
CA GLU A 26 14.00 -19.68 -57.05
C GLU A 26 14.50 -20.33 -58.36
N GLY A 27 14.44 -21.66 -58.44
CA GLY A 27 14.79 -22.44 -59.64
C GLY A 27 15.94 -23.45 -59.50
N GLN A 28 16.65 -23.51 -58.36
CA GLN A 28 17.64 -24.58 -58.15
C GLN A 28 17.01 -25.88 -57.61
N PRO A 29 17.49 -27.08 -58.03
CA PRO A 29 16.96 -28.36 -57.57
C PRO A 29 17.35 -28.62 -56.12
N ALA A 30 16.49 -28.21 -55.19
CA ALA A 30 16.59 -28.58 -53.78
C ALA A 30 15.57 -29.69 -53.46
N PRO A 31 15.95 -30.70 -52.66
CA PRO A 31 15.01 -31.75 -52.24
C PRO A 31 13.84 -31.21 -51.39
N PHE A 32 13.95 -29.99 -50.87
CA PHE A 32 12.92 -29.28 -50.11
C PHE A 32 13.03 -27.77 -50.38
N SER A 33 11.90 -27.06 -50.47
CA SER A 33 11.86 -25.59 -50.63
C SER A 33 12.20 -24.90 -49.29
N GLY A 34 13.21 -24.03 -49.27
CA GLY A 34 13.59 -23.22 -48.10
C GLY A 34 15.11 -23.19 -47.81
N THR A 35 15.49 -22.56 -46.70
CA THR A 35 16.90 -22.47 -46.24
C THR A 35 17.34 -23.75 -45.56
N LEU A 36 18.38 -24.41 -46.08
CA LEU A 36 18.92 -25.63 -45.52
C LEU A 36 19.94 -25.32 -44.42
N PHE A 37 19.54 -25.55 -43.18
CA PHE A 37 20.46 -25.56 -42.04
C PHE A 37 21.08 -26.94 -41.89
N SER A 38 22.40 -27.01 -41.81
CA SER A 38 23.08 -28.19 -41.28
C SER A 38 22.61 -28.44 -39.83
N VAL A 39 22.49 -29.71 -39.43
CA VAL A 39 22.12 -30.13 -38.05
C VAL A 39 22.84 -29.30 -36.96
N PRO A 40 24.16 -29.05 -37.05
CA PRO A 40 24.86 -28.20 -36.07
C PRO A 40 24.45 -26.71 -36.12
N ALA A 41 24.10 -26.16 -37.29
CA ALA A 41 23.64 -24.77 -37.42
C ALA A 41 22.23 -24.58 -36.85
N ALA A 42 21.33 -25.54 -37.11
CA ALA A 42 19.99 -25.54 -36.52
C ALA A 42 20.04 -25.67 -34.98
N ALA A 43 20.92 -26.54 -34.46
CA ALA A 43 21.10 -26.70 -33.02
C ALA A 43 21.63 -25.42 -32.35
N LYS A 44 22.61 -24.74 -32.95
CA LYS A 44 23.12 -23.45 -32.43
C LYS A 44 22.05 -22.38 -32.41
N LEU A 45 21.28 -22.24 -33.50
CA LEU A 45 20.22 -21.23 -33.57
C LEU A 45 19.11 -21.48 -32.53
N LEU A 46 18.75 -22.74 -32.28
CA LEU A 46 17.81 -23.11 -31.21
C LEU A 46 18.37 -22.82 -29.81
N LEU A 47 19.65 -23.05 -29.58
CA LEU A 47 20.31 -22.71 -28.31
C LEU A 47 20.32 -21.21 -28.10
N ASP A 48 20.71 -20.43 -29.11
CA ASP A 48 20.74 -18.96 -29.04
C ASP A 48 19.34 -18.39 -28.74
N LEU A 49 18.30 -18.90 -29.40
CA LEU A 49 16.92 -18.51 -29.11
C LEU A 49 16.50 -18.83 -27.67
N LYS A 50 16.90 -19.99 -27.13
CA LYS A 50 16.61 -20.37 -25.75
C LYS A 50 17.33 -19.46 -24.76
N TYR A 51 18.64 -19.26 -24.94
CA TYR A 51 19.44 -18.39 -24.07
C TYR A 51 18.95 -16.94 -24.09
N ASN A 52 18.57 -16.42 -25.25
CA ASN A 52 18.06 -15.07 -25.39
C ASN A 52 16.70 -14.91 -24.72
N LYS A 53 15.81 -15.91 -24.88
CA LYS A 53 14.50 -15.93 -24.19
C LYS A 53 14.65 -16.04 -22.68
N GLU A 54 15.55 -16.88 -22.19
CA GLU A 54 15.83 -17.04 -20.76
C GLU A 54 16.40 -15.75 -20.16
N SER A 55 17.37 -15.13 -20.84
CA SER A 55 17.94 -13.84 -20.41
C SER A 55 16.89 -12.73 -20.38
N CYS A 56 16.02 -12.66 -21.39
CA CYS A 56 14.91 -11.71 -21.42
C CYS A 56 13.91 -11.93 -20.27
N ASN A 57 13.56 -13.19 -19.97
CA ASN A 57 12.68 -13.50 -18.84
C ASN A 57 13.29 -13.10 -17.50
N ILE A 58 14.59 -13.32 -17.30
CA ILE A 58 15.30 -12.93 -16.08
C ILE A 58 15.24 -11.42 -15.87
N GLU A 59 15.46 -10.62 -16.93
CA GLU A 59 15.38 -9.15 -16.81
C GLU A 59 13.94 -8.69 -16.51
N ILE A 60 12.95 -9.28 -17.17
CA ILE A 60 11.54 -8.98 -16.92
C ILE A 60 11.16 -9.29 -15.47
N ASP A 61 11.59 -10.44 -14.95
CA ASP A 61 11.28 -10.83 -13.58
C ASP A 61 12.00 -9.94 -12.55
N ARG A 62 13.22 -9.50 -12.85
CA ARG A 62 13.94 -8.51 -12.05
C ARG A 62 13.17 -7.18 -12.03
N GLU A 63 12.75 -6.66 -13.18
CA GLU A 63 11.99 -5.42 -13.27
C GLU A 63 10.65 -5.51 -12.52
N LYS A 64 9.93 -6.62 -12.67
CA LYS A 64 8.70 -6.89 -11.91
C LYS A 64 8.95 -6.92 -10.41
N GLY A 65 10.05 -7.54 -9.97
CA GLY A 65 10.43 -7.59 -8.56
C GLY A 65 10.70 -6.20 -8.00
N VAL A 66 11.46 -5.38 -8.74
CA VAL A 66 11.73 -3.97 -8.36
C VAL A 66 10.44 -3.15 -8.32
N LEU A 67 9.58 -3.28 -9.32
CA LEU A 67 8.31 -2.57 -9.38
C LEU A 67 7.37 -2.99 -8.24
N GLY A 68 7.31 -4.29 -7.95
CA GLY A 68 6.53 -4.84 -6.84
C GLY A 68 6.99 -4.30 -5.50
N ALA A 69 8.31 -4.29 -5.24
CA ALA A 69 8.89 -3.72 -4.02
C ALA A 69 8.60 -2.22 -3.89
N GLN A 70 8.69 -1.44 -4.98
CA GLN A 70 8.35 -0.02 -4.97
C GLN A 70 6.87 0.22 -4.67
N LEU A 71 5.97 -0.58 -5.25
CA LEU A 71 4.54 -0.45 -5.01
C LEU A 71 4.22 -0.82 -3.55
N GLN A 72 4.80 -1.90 -3.04
CA GLN A 72 4.63 -2.30 -1.65
C GLN A 72 5.12 -1.22 -0.69
N LEU A 73 6.29 -0.63 -0.95
CA LEU A 73 6.80 0.49 -0.17
C LEU A 73 5.85 1.70 -0.16
N LYS A 74 5.25 2.04 -1.32
CA LYS A 74 4.26 3.14 -1.40
C LYS A 74 3.00 2.83 -0.60
N ILE A 75 2.52 1.59 -0.65
CA ILE A 75 1.36 1.14 0.14
C ILE A 75 1.67 1.25 1.63
N ASP A 76 2.83 0.75 2.04
CA ASP A 76 3.26 0.77 3.45
C ASP A 76 3.44 2.20 3.96
N MET A 77 4.02 3.10 3.17
CA MET A 77 4.11 4.52 3.51
C MET A 77 2.73 5.18 3.65
N CYS A 78 1.80 4.86 2.76
CA CYS A 78 0.43 5.37 2.81
C CYS A 78 -0.29 4.89 4.08
N ASN A 79 -0.20 3.59 4.36
CA ASN A 79 -0.79 2.98 5.55
C ASN A 79 -0.19 3.57 6.84
N ALA A 80 1.13 3.68 6.94
CA ALA A 80 1.80 4.28 8.09
C ALA A 80 1.38 5.74 8.30
N SER A 81 1.24 6.51 7.20
CA SER A 81 0.77 7.89 7.27
C SER A 81 -0.67 7.97 7.78
N PHE A 82 -1.54 7.10 7.29
CA PHE A 82 -2.93 7.01 7.71
C PHE A 82 -3.06 6.62 9.20
N GLU A 83 -2.34 5.58 9.63
CA GLU A 83 -2.32 5.13 11.02
C GLU A 83 -1.79 6.24 11.95
N SER A 84 -0.72 6.93 11.55
CA SER A 84 -0.18 8.04 12.34
C SER A 84 -1.18 9.19 12.49
N LEU A 85 -1.96 9.48 11.45
CA LEU A 85 -2.96 10.53 11.46
C LEU A 85 -4.16 10.13 12.33
N GLN A 86 -4.61 8.88 12.20
CA GLN A 86 -5.68 8.32 13.01
C GLN A 86 -5.31 8.31 14.48
N PHE A 87 -4.11 7.84 14.82
CA PHE A 87 -3.60 7.82 16.18
C PHE A 87 -3.54 9.23 16.78
N LYS A 88 -2.98 10.20 16.05
CA LYS A 88 -2.96 11.61 16.48
C LYS A 88 -4.36 12.15 16.69
N HIS A 89 -5.30 11.85 15.79
CA HIS A 89 -6.67 12.32 15.91
C HIS A 89 -7.36 11.73 17.14
N THR A 90 -7.25 10.41 17.36
CA THR A 90 -7.81 9.74 18.54
C THR A 90 -7.22 10.31 19.83
N GLN A 91 -5.90 10.50 19.90
CA GLN A 91 -5.26 11.11 21.06
C GLN A 91 -5.74 12.54 21.32
N LEU A 92 -5.82 13.36 20.27
CA LEU A 92 -6.33 14.74 20.40
C LEU A 92 -7.79 14.76 20.85
N MET A 93 -8.62 13.85 20.35
CA MET A 93 -10.02 13.73 20.77
C MET A 93 -10.13 13.29 22.23
N GLN A 94 -9.31 12.34 22.68
CA GLN A 94 -9.25 11.94 24.10
C GLN A 94 -8.85 13.11 24.99
N ILE A 95 -7.74 13.80 24.66
CA ILE A 95 -7.28 14.96 25.43
C ILE A 95 -8.35 16.06 25.51
N LYS A 96 -9.05 16.31 24.41
CA LYS A 96 -10.15 17.30 24.39
C LYS A 96 -11.33 16.87 25.24
N ASN A 97 -11.72 15.60 25.18
CA ASN A 97 -12.80 15.08 26.01
C ASN A 97 -12.42 15.14 27.49
N ASP A 98 -11.20 14.75 27.85
CA ASP A 98 -10.70 14.84 29.23
C ASP A 98 -10.70 16.29 29.74
N GLN A 99 -10.37 17.26 28.87
CA GLN A 99 -10.49 18.68 29.21
C GLN A 99 -11.93 19.11 29.38
N ILE A 100 -12.84 18.69 28.51
CA ILE A 100 -14.27 19.02 28.61
C ILE A 100 -14.81 18.46 29.92
N ASP A 101 -14.53 17.20 30.24
CA ASP A 101 -14.97 16.56 31.48
C ASP A 101 -14.40 17.28 32.70
N PHE A 102 -13.14 17.69 32.68
CA PHE A 102 -12.54 18.49 33.76
C PHE A 102 -13.19 19.87 33.93
N LEU A 103 -13.50 20.54 32.82
CA LEU A 103 -14.18 21.84 32.84
C LEU A 103 -15.63 21.70 33.32
N ASP A 104 -16.34 20.66 32.88
CA ASP A 104 -17.71 20.38 33.26
C ASP A 104 -17.79 19.99 34.74
N ASP A 105 -16.89 19.13 35.22
CA ASP A 105 -16.81 18.76 36.64
C ASP A 105 -16.49 19.97 37.53
N GLN A 106 -15.63 20.90 37.09
CA GLN A 106 -15.42 22.17 37.80
C GLN A 106 -16.62 23.11 37.77
N MET A 107 -17.38 23.15 36.67
CA MET A 107 -18.56 24.01 36.56
C MET A 107 -19.76 23.45 37.33
N ILE A 108 -19.96 22.13 37.31
CA ILE A 108 -21.04 21.42 38.02
C ILE A 108 -20.74 21.30 39.53
N SER A 109 -19.47 21.15 39.93
CA SER A 109 -19.09 21.07 41.36
C SER A 109 -19.24 22.39 42.11
N LYS A 110 -19.55 23.50 41.43
CA LYS A 110 -20.00 24.73 42.11
C LYS A 110 -21.42 24.53 42.60
N SER A 111 -21.53 23.87 43.76
CA SER A 111 -22.78 23.64 44.48
C SER A 111 -23.67 24.89 44.49
N TRP A 112 -24.99 24.69 44.39
CA TRP A 112 -25.99 25.76 44.36
C TRP A 112 -25.88 26.76 45.53
N TYR A 113 -25.34 26.34 46.68
CA TYR A 113 -25.08 27.21 47.83
C TYR A 113 -23.82 28.09 47.68
N GLN A 114 -22.96 27.82 46.69
CA GLN A 114 -21.67 28.48 46.47
C GLN A 114 -21.74 29.51 45.32
N SER A 115 -22.91 29.66 44.70
CA SER A 115 -23.22 30.77 43.80
C SER A 115 -23.33 32.08 44.59
N GLY A 116 -22.66 33.13 44.13
CA GLY A 116 -22.70 34.45 44.79
C GLY A 116 -24.11 35.03 44.89
N GLU A 117 -24.99 34.66 43.95
CA GLU A 117 -26.41 35.03 43.94
C GLU A 117 -27.19 34.45 45.13
N PHE A 118 -26.88 33.23 45.57
CA PHE A 118 -27.52 32.62 46.74
C PHE A 118 -27.17 33.36 48.03
N TRP A 119 -25.88 33.66 48.23
CA TRP A 119 -25.43 34.44 49.39
C TRP A 119 -25.97 35.87 49.39
N PHE A 120 -26.11 36.49 48.22
CA PHE A 120 -26.74 37.79 48.07
C PHE A 120 -28.23 37.76 48.45
N ALA A 121 -28.99 36.79 47.92
CA ALA A 121 -30.41 36.63 48.23
C ALA A 121 -30.65 36.32 49.72
N LEU A 122 -29.83 35.45 50.31
CA LEU A 122 -29.88 35.12 51.73
C LEU A 122 -29.60 36.35 52.61
N GLY A 123 -28.60 37.16 52.24
CA GLY A 123 -28.26 38.40 52.94
C GLY A 123 -29.39 39.44 52.90
N LEU A 124 -30.05 39.59 51.76
CA LEU A 124 -31.17 40.52 51.61
C LEU A 124 -32.37 40.11 52.48
N VAL A 125 -32.78 38.84 52.39
CA VAL A 125 -33.90 38.31 53.19
C VAL A 125 -33.56 38.39 54.69
N GLY A 126 -32.33 38.04 55.06
CA GLY A 126 -31.84 38.16 56.44
C GLY A 126 -31.88 39.60 56.95
N GLY A 127 -31.42 40.57 56.17
CA GLY A 127 -31.43 41.98 56.55
C GLY A 127 -32.85 42.54 56.77
N VAL A 128 -33.81 42.15 55.92
CA VAL A 128 -35.22 42.53 56.08
C VAL A 128 -35.80 41.95 57.37
N LEU A 129 -35.55 40.66 57.64
CA LEU A 129 -36.02 40.01 58.87
C LEU A 129 -35.42 40.66 60.13
N VAL A 130 -34.12 40.97 60.11
CA VAL A 130 -33.44 41.66 61.22
C VAL A 130 -34.05 43.04 61.46
N THR A 131 -34.35 43.79 60.39
CA THR A 131 -34.95 45.13 60.50
C THR A 131 -36.36 45.07 61.10
N ILE A 132 -37.19 44.13 60.65
CA ILE A 132 -38.54 43.92 61.20
C ILE A 132 -38.45 43.48 62.67
N GLY A 133 -37.55 42.55 62.99
CA GLY A 133 -37.34 42.07 64.35
C GLY A 133 -36.86 43.16 65.31
N ALA A 134 -35.92 44.00 64.88
CA ALA A 134 -35.43 45.13 65.67
C ALA A 134 -36.54 46.16 65.92
N GLY A 135 -37.35 46.49 64.90
CA GLY A 135 -38.50 47.38 65.06
C GLY A 135 -39.54 46.84 66.04
N TYR A 136 -39.84 45.54 65.99
CA TYR A 136 -40.77 44.90 66.92
C TYR A 136 -40.22 44.80 68.35
N ALA A 137 -38.92 44.54 68.51
CA ALA A 137 -38.27 44.49 69.81
C ALA A 137 -38.28 45.87 70.51
N LEU A 138 -38.02 46.94 69.76
CA LEU A 138 -38.09 48.31 70.26
C LEU A 138 -39.52 48.73 70.62
N GLY A 139 -40.53 48.25 69.87
CA GLY A 139 -41.93 48.52 70.18
C GLY A 139 -42.49 47.78 71.41
N GLN A 140 -41.72 46.85 72.01
CA GLN A 140 -42.10 46.12 73.22
C GLN A 140 -41.43 46.63 74.50
N VAL A 141 -40.53 47.62 74.39
CA VAL A 141 -39.81 48.21 75.54
C VAL A 141 -40.37 49.57 76.01
N ASP A 142 -41.53 49.97 75.50
CA ASP A 142 -42.41 51.03 76.03
C ASP A 142 -43.74 50.43 76.50
#